data_AF-A0A0S8IP50-F1
#
_entry.id   AF-A0A0S8IP50-F1
#
_cell.length_a   1.000
_cell.length_b   1.000
_cell.length_c   1.000
_cell.angle_alpha   90.00
_cell.angle_beta   90.00
_cell.angle_gamma   90.00
#
_symmetry.space_group_name_H-M   'P 1'
#
loop_
_entity.id
_entity.type
_entity.pdbx_description
1 polymer ?
#
loop_
_entity_poly.entity_id
_entity_poly.type
_entity_poly.pdbx_seq_one_letter_code
_entity_poly.pdbx_strand_id
1 'polypeptide(L)'
;MPFGGKTVDYTDVLVTRAVDGDTLVLETGERVRLIGIDTPEMHESDKLYRDSDSSQQDIEIIKAMGRQSYEFTKRLVEGKRVSLEFDVEKQDRYKRMLAYVYLKDGTFVNAEIVKQGYASLMTYPPNVKYVDLFTRLYKEARENNRGLWK
;
A
#
# COMPACT_ATOMS: atom_id res chain seq x y z
N MET A 1 -24.91 -26.82 4.59
CA MET A 1 -24.31 -27.15 3.28
C MET A 1 -22.97 -26.42 3.19
N PRO A 2 -21.81 -27.10 3.13
CA PRO A 2 -20.56 -26.40 3.02
C PRO A 2 -20.26 -26.14 1.53
N PHE A 3 -20.21 -24.87 1.14
CA PHE A 3 -19.55 -24.50 -0.10
C PHE A 3 -18.06 -24.84 0.04
N GLY A 4 -17.50 -25.56 -0.93
CA GLY A 4 -16.13 -26.03 -0.93
C GLY A 4 -15.14 -24.88 -0.73
N GLY A 5 -14.64 -24.75 0.50
CA GLY A 5 -13.63 -23.77 0.85
C GLY A 5 -12.30 -24.22 0.29
N LYS A 6 -11.93 -23.72 -0.90
CA LYS A 6 -10.54 -23.73 -1.32
C LYS A 6 -9.78 -22.83 -0.33
N THR A 7 -8.93 -23.45 0.48
CA THR A 7 -7.94 -22.71 1.27
C THR A 7 -7.02 -22.01 0.26
N VAL A 8 -7.07 -20.68 0.21
CA VAL A 8 -6.19 -19.91 -0.67
C VAL A 8 -4.81 -19.88 -0.02
N ASP A 9 -3.80 -20.30 -0.78
CA ASP A 9 -2.40 -20.18 -0.38
C ASP A 9 -1.90 -18.78 -0.74
N TYR A 10 -1.78 -17.92 0.27
CA TYR A 10 -1.25 -16.57 0.11
C TYR A 10 0.27 -16.50 0.20
N THR A 11 0.99 -17.63 0.10
CA THR A 11 2.47 -17.63 0.06
C THR A 11 3.03 -17.47 -1.36
N ASP A 12 2.21 -17.69 -2.39
CA ASP A 12 2.63 -17.54 -3.79
C ASP A 12 1.47 -17.13 -4.72
N VAL A 13 0.92 -15.93 -4.52
CA VAL A 13 -0.26 -15.44 -5.27
C VAL A 13 0.12 -14.34 -6.27
N LEU A 14 -0.41 -14.39 -7.48
CA LEU A 14 -0.16 -13.35 -8.51
C LEU A 14 -0.90 -12.05 -8.18
N VAL A 15 -0.21 -10.92 -8.28
CA VAL A 15 -0.84 -9.59 -8.32
C VAL A 15 -1.25 -9.28 -9.75
N THR A 16 -2.55 -9.17 -9.99
CA THR A 16 -3.11 -8.89 -11.32
C THR A 16 -3.11 -7.40 -11.65
N ARG A 17 -3.34 -6.54 -10.65
CA ARG A 17 -3.19 -5.09 -10.81
C ARG A 17 -2.98 -4.35 -9.49
N ALA A 18 -2.36 -3.19 -9.57
CA ALA A 18 -2.50 -2.14 -8.55
C ALA A 18 -3.79 -1.34 -8.80
N VAL A 19 -4.48 -0.93 -7.74
CA VAL A 19 -5.65 -0.03 -7.81
C VAL A 19 -5.22 1.42 -7.65
N ASP A 20 -4.34 1.65 -6.68
CA ASP A 20 -3.70 2.91 -6.32
C ASP A 20 -2.31 2.58 -5.73
N GLY A 21 -1.67 3.51 -5.02
CA GLY A 21 -0.32 3.30 -4.49
C GLY A 21 -0.24 2.29 -3.33
N ASP A 22 -1.34 1.92 -2.68
CA ASP A 22 -1.35 1.07 -1.48
C ASP A 22 -2.42 -0.05 -1.50
N THR A 23 -3.13 -0.22 -2.60
CA THR A 23 -4.16 -1.24 -2.77
C THR A 23 -3.88 -2.09 -4.01
N LEU A 24 -3.86 -3.42 -3.83
CA LEU A 24 -3.59 -4.41 -4.88
C LEU A 24 -4.80 -5.31 -5.12
N VAL A 25 -4.85 -5.95 -6.30
CA VAL A 25 -5.80 -7.02 -6.63
C VAL A 25 -5.02 -8.29 -6.96
N LEU A 26 -5.44 -9.41 -6.37
CA LEU A 26 -4.84 -10.73 -6.57
C LEU A 26 -5.52 -11.49 -7.72
N GLU A 27 -4.88 -12.56 -8.22
CA GLU A 27 -5.49 -13.48 -9.20
C GLU A 27 -6.75 -14.18 -8.67
N THR A 28 -6.88 -14.29 -7.36
CA THR A 28 -8.03 -14.85 -6.65
C THR A 28 -9.17 -13.85 -6.48
N GLY A 29 -8.95 -12.57 -6.85
CA GLY A 29 -9.96 -11.50 -6.89
C GLY A 29 -10.03 -10.63 -5.64
N GLU A 30 -9.39 -11.02 -4.54
CA GLU A 30 -9.35 -10.22 -3.32
C GLU A 30 -8.54 -8.94 -3.52
N ARG A 31 -8.97 -7.90 -2.79
CA ARG A 31 -8.26 -6.63 -2.69
C ARG A 31 -7.40 -6.64 -1.43
N VAL A 32 -6.13 -6.31 -1.58
CA VAL A 32 -5.18 -6.21 -0.47
C VAL A 32 -4.85 -4.74 -0.23
N ARG A 33 -5.12 -4.23 0.97
CA ARG A 33 -4.66 -2.93 1.45
C ARG A 33 -3.36 -3.13 2.22
N LEU A 34 -2.33 -2.40 1.80
CA LEU A 34 -1.01 -2.45 2.43
C LEU A 34 -1.08 -1.84 3.84
N ILE A 35 -0.70 -2.63 4.84
CA ILE A 35 -0.68 -2.18 6.25
C ILE A 35 0.44 -1.16 6.45
N GLY A 36 0.16 -0.16 7.29
CA GLY A 36 1.17 0.77 7.82
C GLY A 36 1.49 1.94 6.92
N ILE A 37 0.94 1.97 5.70
CA ILE A 37 1.25 2.96 4.69
C ILE A 37 -0.02 3.54 4.06
N ASP A 38 0.08 4.78 3.58
CA ASP A 38 -0.98 5.45 2.85
C ASP A 38 -0.39 6.33 1.74
N THR A 39 -0.98 6.24 0.55
CA THR A 39 -0.56 7.02 -0.62
C THR A 39 -1.54 8.16 -0.92
N PRO A 40 -1.08 9.25 -1.56
CA PRO A 40 -1.96 10.33 -1.99
C PRO A 40 -3.03 9.83 -2.96
N GLU A 41 -4.23 10.42 -2.87
CA GLU A 41 -5.37 10.03 -3.71
C GLU A 41 -5.20 10.51 -5.16
N MET A 42 -5.42 9.63 -6.14
CA MET A 42 -5.36 9.97 -7.57
C MET A 42 -6.73 10.29 -8.20
N HIS A 43 -7.81 10.04 -7.46
CA HIS A 43 -9.20 10.27 -7.85
C HIS A 43 -9.92 11.12 -6.82
N GLU A 44 -11.01 11.77 -7.23
CA GLU A 44 -11.81 12.59 -6.33
C GLU A 44 -12.43 11.76 -5.22
N SER A 45 -12.21 12.20 -3.97
CA SER A 45 -12.66 11.54 -2.76
C SER A 45 -12.66 12.52 -1.59
N ASP A 46 -13.43 12.23 -0.54
CA ASP A 46 -13.43 13.03 0.69
C ASP A 46 -12.03 13.11 1.34
N LYS A 47 -11.16 12.12 1.09
CA LYS A 47 -9.78 12.17 1.56
C LYS A 47 -8.97 13.19 0.74
N LEU A 48 -9.08 13.20 -0.58
CA LEU A 48 -8.38 14.17 -1.44
C LEU A 48 -8.67 15.62 -1.03
N TYR A 49 -9.93 15.96 -0.77
CA TYR A 49 -10.29 17.32 -0.36
C TYR A 49 -9.76 17.67 1.03
N ARG A 50 -9.77 16.73 1.98
CA ARG A 50 -9.18 16.91 3.32
C ARG A 50 -7.67 17.07 3.26
N ASP A 51 -7.00 16.29 2.41
CA ASP A 51 -5.55 16.36 2.23
C ASP A 51 -5.17 17.71 1.59
N SER A 52 -5.94 18.19 0.60
CA SER A 52 -5.77 19.52 0.01
C SER A 52 -5.92 20.64 1.03
N ASP A 53 -6.98 20.62 1.84
CA ASP A 53 -7.22 21.62 2.88
C ASP A 53 -6.11 21.63 3.95
N SER A 54 -5.73 20.44 4.45
CA SER A 54 -4.74 20.32 5.52
C SER A 54 -3.31 20.63 5.07
N SER A 55 -2.95 20.27 3.84
CA SER A 55 -1.61 20.52 3.29
C SER A 55 -1.48 21.89 2.61
N GLN A 56 -2.61 22.57 2.34
CA GLN A 56 -2.71 23.75 1.47
C GLN A 56 -2.16 23.50 0.06
N GLN A 57 -2.13 22.25 -0.39
CA GLN A 57 -1.73 21.89 -1.75
C GLN A 57 -2.95 21.84 -2.67
N ASP A 58 -2.74 22.24 -3.93
CA ASP A 58 -3.77 22.11 -4.96
C ASP A 58 -4.14 20.64 -5.18
N ILE A 59 -5.43 20.40 -5.40
CA ILE A 59 -5.99 19.07 -5.70
C ILE A 59 -5.23 18.36 -6.82
N GLU A 60 -4.84 19.09 -7.87
CA GLU A 60 -4.13 18.52 -9.01
C GLU A 60 -2.68 18.12 -8.69
N ILE A 61 -2.04 18.78 -7.72
CA ILE A 61 -0.73 18.38 -7.20
C ILE A 61 -0.88 17.04 -6.46
N ILE A 62 -1.87 16.93 -5.56
CA ILE A 62 -2.10 15.68 -4.81
C ILE A 62 -2.44 14.53 -5.76
N LYS A 63 -3.31 14.77 -6.75
CA LYS A 63 -3.61 13.77 -7.80
C LYS A 63 -2.36 13.35 -8.58
N ALA A 64 -1.46 14.29 -8.88
CA ALA A 64 -0.19 13.98 -9.55
C ALA A 64 0.72 13.11 -8.66
N MET A 65 0.83 13.42 -7.37
CA MET A 65 1.57 12.62 -6.39
C MET A 65 0.97 11.21 -6.24
N GLY A 66 -0.36 11.10 -6.26
CA GLY A 66 -1.07 9.83 -6.25
C GLY A 66 -0.75 8.98 -7.48
N ARG A 67 -0.75 9.60 -8.67
CA ARG A 67 -0.33 8.93 -9.92
C ARG A 67 1.12 8.44 -9.87
N GLN A 68 2.03 9.25 -9.32
CA GLN A 68 3.43 8.84 -9.17
C GLN A 68 3.59 7.62 -8.25
N SER A 69 2.84 7.61 -7.15
CA SER A 69 2.85 6.51 -6.16
C SER A 69 2.25 5.24 -6.75
N TYR A 70 1.11 5.36 -7.44
CA TYR A 70 0.50 4.26 -8.20
C TYR A 70 1.47 3.67 -9.22
N GLU A 71 2.10 4.51 -10.07
CA GLU A 71 3.03 4.02 -11.11
C GLU A 71 4.27 3.33 -10.51
N PHE A 72 4.74 3.79 -9.34
CA PHE A 72 5.81 3.11 -8.62
C PHE A 72 5.37 1.73 -8.14
N THR A 73 4.26 1.65 -7.40
CA THR A 73 3.72 0.39 -6.88
C THR A 73 3.41 -0.57 -8.02
N LYS A 74 2.77 -0.08 -9.08
CA LYS A 74 2.47 -0.83 -10.30
C LYS A 74 3.69 -1.55 -10.87
N ARG A 75 4.78 -0.81 -11.15
CA ARG A 75 6.04 -1.38 -11.65
C ARG A 75 6.68 -2.36 -10.66
N LEU A 76 6.49 -2.13 -9.37
CA LEU A 76 7.05 -2.97 -8.33
C LEU A 76 6.37 -4.34 -8.26
N VAL A 77 5.05 -4.43 -8.45
CA VAL A 77 4.28 -5.64 -8.10
C VAL A 77 3.44 -6.27 -9.21
N GLU A 78 2.98 -5.52 -10.23
CA GLU A 78 2.07 -6.09 -11.23
C GLU A 78 2.73 -7.22 -12.04
N GLY A 79 1.97 -8.29 -12.27
CA GLY A 79 2.46 -9.47 -12.98
C GLY A 79 3.46 -10.31 -12.18
N LYS A 80 3.75 -9.95 -10.92
CA LYS A 80 4.63 -10.71 -10.03
C LYS A 80 3.82 -11.49 -9.01
N ARG A 81 4.38 -12.62 -8.58
CA ARG A 81 3.85 -13.38 -7.46
C ARG A 81 4.40 -12.87 -6.14
N VAL A 82 3.54 -12.85 -5.13
CA VAL A 82 3.81 -12.30 -3.81
C VAL A 82 3.37 -13.26 -2.71
N SER A 83 3.97 -13.09 -1.53
CA SER A 83 3.45 -13.65 -0.29
C SER A 83 2.81 -12.55 0.57
N LEU A 84 1.74 -12.91 1.27
CA LEU A 84 1.06 -12.04 2.23
C LEU A 84 1.39 -12.48 3.66
N GLU A 85 1.82 -11.52 4.46
CA GLU A 85 1.94 -11.65 5.90
C GLU A 85 0.84 -10.80 6.55
N PHE A 86 -0.03 -11.45 7.32
CA PHE A 86 -1.09 -10.77 8.06
C PHE A 86 -0.61 -10.33 9.43
N ASP A 87 -1.27 -9.31 9.97
CA ASP A 87 -1.17 -8.93 11.38
C ASP A 87 -2.45 -9.37 12.14
N VAL A 88 -2.67 -8.84 13.34
CA VAL A 88 -3.78 -9.20 14.24
C VAL A 88 -5.14 -9.16 13.53
N GLU A 89 -5.44 -8.07 12.82
CA GLU A 89 -6.65 -7.94 12.00
C GLU A 89 -6.35 -8.21 10.52
N LYS A 90 -7.07 -9.17 9.93
CA LYS A 90 -6.85 -9.60 8.54
C LYS A 90 -7.68 -8.85 7.51
N GLN A 91 -8.76 -8.18 7.93
CA GLN A 91 -9.68 -7.50 7.02
C GLN A 91 -10.18 -6.19 7.62
N ASP A 92 -10.41 -5.20 6.76
CA ASP A 92 -11.07 -3.96 7.16
C ASP A 92 -12.60 -4.01 6.98
N ARG A 93 -13.27 -2.92 7.38
CA ARG A 93 -14.73 -2.74 7.22
C ARG A 93 -15.21 -2.81 5.77
N TYR A 94 -14.32 -2.61 4.80
CA TYR A 94 -14.60 -2.66 3.36
C TYR A 94 -14.29 -4.04 2.76
N LYS A 95 -14.00 -5.04 3.60
CA LYS A 95 -13.65 -6.41 3.20
C LYS A 95 -12.37 -6.50 2.36
N ARG A 96 -11.49 -5.50 2.44
CA ARG A 96 -10.13 -5.62 1.91
C ARG A 96 -9.30 -6.42 2.90
N MET A 97 -8.44 -7.28 2.38
CA MET A 97 -7.42 -7.96 3.17
C MET A 97 -6.36 -6.95 3.60
N LEU A 98 -5.94 -7.01 4.85
CA LEU A 98 -4.88 -6.19 5.41
C LEU A 98 -3.61 -7.03 5.46
N ALA A 99 -2.58 -6.65 4.70
CA ALA A 99 -1.33 -7.43 4.68
C ALA A 99 -0.07 -6.58 4.50
N TYR A 100 1.04 -7.17 4.94
CA TYR A 100 2.40 -6.90 4.52
C TYR A 100 2.73 -7.80 3.33
N VAL A 101 3.31 -7.25 2.27
CA VAL A 101 3.48 -7.96 1.00
C VAL A 101 4.96 -8.12 0.67
N TYR A 102 5.36 -9.33 0.27
CA TYR A 102 6.73 -9.63 -0.13
C TYR A 102 6.79 -10.21 -1.55
N LEU A 103 7.78 -9.77 -2.33
CA LEU A 103 8.12 -10.42 -3.59
C LEU A 103 8.97 -11.69 -3.32
N LYS A 104 9.06 -12.57 -4.33
CA LYS A 104 9.89 -13.80 -4.25
C LYS A 104 11.38 -13.56 -3.98
N ASP A 105 11.89 -12.41 -4.37
CA ASP A 105 13.29 -12.01 -4.11
C ASP A 105 13.53 -11.49 -2.69
N GLY A 106 12.49 -11.47 -1.84
CA GLY A 106 12.55 -10.97 -0.48
C GLY A 106 12.26 -9.47 -0.35
N THR A 107 11.96 -8.76 -1.43
CA THR A 107 11.59 -7.35 -1.37
C THR A 107 10.31 -7.17 -0.56
N PHE A 108 10.40 -6.45 0.57
CA PHE A 108 9.24 -6.05 1.35
C PHE A 108 8.58 -4.83 0.72
N VAL A 109 7.48 -5.04 0.00
CA VAL A 109 6.80 -4.04 -0.83
C VAL A 109 6.40 -2.81 -0.03
N ASN A 110 5.77 -2.97 1.13
CA ASN A 110 5.33 -1.84 1.97
C ASN A 110 6.54 -0.96 2.35
N ALA A 111 7.64 -1.59 2.77
CA ALA A 111 8.86 -0.88 3.15
C ALA A 111 9.51 -0.18 1.96
N GLU A 112 9.55 -0.83 0.79
CA GLU A 112 10.17 -0.26 -0.41
C GLU A 112 9.41 0.98 -0.90
N ILE A 113 8.08 0.98 -0.87
CA ILE A 113 7.26 2.16 -1.22
C ILE A 113 7.58 3.36 -0.30
N VAL A 114 7.66 3.12 1.02
CA VAL A 114 8.01 4.16 2.00
C VAL A 114 9.44 4.65 1.82
N LYS A 115 10.39 3.73 1.66
CA LYS A 115 11.82 4.02 1.48
C LYS A 115 12.10 4.87 0.25
N GLN A 116 11.31 4.67 -0.81
CA GLN A 116 11.41 5.45 -2.06
C GLN A 116 10.59 6.75 -2.01
N GLY A 117 9.90 7.03 -0.90
CA GLY A 117 9.19 8.29 -0.68
C GLY A 117 7.84 8.39 -1.38
N TYR A 118 7.18 7.26 -1.65
CA TYR A 118 5.87 7.22 -2.33
C TYR A 118 4.68 6.98 -1.39
N ALA A 119 4.92 6.85 -0.08
CA ALA A 119 3.86 6.70 0.90
C ALA A 119 4.18 7.44 2.21
N SER A 120 3.12 7.90 2.86
CA SER A 120 3.10 8.34 4.25
C SER A 120 2.81 7.17 5.20
N LEU A 121 3.10 7.38 6.48
CA LEU A 121 2.81 6.40 7.53
C LEU A 121 1.34 6.45 7.89
N MET A 122 0.70 5.29 7.98
CA MET A 122 -0.67 5.17 8.49
C MET A 122 -0.77 4.00 9.46
N THR A 123 -0.78 4.31 10.75
CA THR A 123 -0.81 3.33 11.84
C THR A 123 -2.22 3.16 12.38
N TYR A 124 -2.75 1.94 12.29
CA TYR A 124 -4.04 1.59 12.87
C TYR A 124 -3.88 0.36 13.78
N PRO A 125 -3.83 0.54 15.11
CA PRO A 125 -3.80 -0.58 16.04
C PRO A 125 -5.02 -1.51 15.82
N PRO A 126 -4.86 -2.83 15.95
CA PRO A 126 -3.67 -3.54 16.45
C PRO A 126 -2.57 -3.82 15.39
N ASN A 127 -2.76 -3.41 14.13
CA ASN A 127 -1.86 -3.75 13.02
C ASN A 127 -0.64 -2.81 12.92
N VAL A 128 0.30 -2.96 13.84
CA VAL A 128 1.47 -2.06 13.99
C VAL A 128 2.82 -2.79 13.99
N LYS A 129 2.87 -4.06 13.57
CA LYS A 129 4.08 -4.90 13.65
C LYS A 129 5.37 -4.25 13.12
N TYR A 130 5.30 -3.47 12.03
CA TYR A 130 6.45 -2.83 11.39
C TYR A 130 6.51 -1.30 11.51
N VAL A 131 5.78 -0.70 12.48
CA VAL A 131 5.71 0.76 12.63
C VAL A 131 7.08 1.43 12.77
N ASP A 132 8.00 0.85 13.55
CA ASP A 132 9.33 1.42 13.78
C ASP A 132 10.20 1.39 12.51
N LEU A 133 10.07 0.32 11.72
CA LEU A 133 10.75 0.20 10.44
C LEU A 133 10.26 1.27 9.46
N PHE A 134 8.94 1.39 9.28
CA PHE A 134 8.39 2.37 8.37
C PHE A 134 8.71 3.80 8.83
N THR A 135 8.66 4.08 10.13
CA THR A 135 9.04 5.38 10.69
C THR A 135 10.46 5.78 10.31
N ARG A 136 11.41 4.84 10.38
CA ARG A 136 12.81 5.08 10.01
C ARG A 136 12.96 5.35 8.51
N LEU A 137 12.37 4.49 7.68
CA LEU A 137 12.44 4.61 6.21
C LEU A 137 11.77 5.89 5.70
N TYR A 138 10.68 6.30 6.33
CA TYR A 138 9.97 7.53 6.00
C TYR A 138 10.85 8.76 6.28
N LYS A 139 11.52 8.80 7.44
CA LYS A 139 12.48 9.88 7.75
C LYS A 139 13.63 9.92 6.74
N GLU A 140 14.23 8.76 6.45
CA GLU A 140 15.30 8.66 5.46
C GLU A 140 14.86 9.16 4.07
N ALA A 141 13.65 8.78 3.62
CA ALA A 141 13.12 9.22 2.33
C ALA A 141 12.96 10.75 2.26
N ARG A 142 12.52 11.38 3.36
CA ARG A 142 12.40 12.85 3.47
C ARG A 142 13.76 13.53 3.47
N GLU A 143 14.70 13.07 4.29
CA GLU A 143 16.04 13.63 4.40
C GLU A 143 16.83 13.54 3.09
N ASN A 144 16.54 12.52 2.27
CA ASN A 144 17.19 12.30 0.99
C ASN A 144 16.37 12.80 -0.22
N ASN A 145 15.29 13.57 0.00
CA ASN A 145 14.42 14.08 -1.06
C ASN A 145 14.03 13.00 -2.10
N ARG A 146 13.54 11.84 -1.63
CA ARG A 146 13.12 10.74 -2.49
C ARG A 146 11.65 10.85 -2.87
N GLY A 147 11.28 10.30 -4.03
CA GLY A 147 9.89 10.21 -4.47
C GLY A 147 9.18 11.55 -4.44
N LEU A 148 8.18 11.65 -3.57
CA LEU A 148 7.30 12.81 -3.39
C LEU A 148 7.94 13.97 -2.61
N TRP A 149 9.15 13.78 -2.06
CA TRP A 149 9.89 14.78 -1.28
C TRP A 149 10.90 15.59 -2.11
N LYS A 150 10.86 15.46 -3.44
CA LYS A 150 11.75 16.17 -4.37
C LYS A 150 11.33 17.60 -4.61
#